data_AF-A0AAN8P930-F1
#
_entry.id   AF-A0AAN8P930-F1
#
_cell.length_a   1.000
_cell.length_b   1.000
_cell.length_c   1.000
_cell.angle_alpha   90.00
_cell.angle_beta   90.00
_cell.angle_gamma   90.00
#
_symmetry.space_group_name_H-M   'P 1'
#
loop_
_entity.id
_entity.type
_entity.pdbx_description
1 polymer ?
#
loop_
_entity_poly.entity_id
_entity_poly.type
_entity_poly.pdbx_seq_one_letter_code
_entity_poly.pdbx_strand_id
1 'polypeptide(L)'
;MKQGIGNKEIANVAVDKRRNRDLDALKAMGGPFTSCKQVDIYLRDMTINETAKNNRFFLEVRYARDTALSVPKYSDILGLKKDYKNLPSNIYATNLKIYLGNVTAKTTVTFGDFSQALILMDT
;
A
#
# COMPACT_ATOMS: atom_id res chain seq x y z
N MET A 1 -40.86 -4.44 -13.80
CA MET A 1 -40.18 -4.46 -12.48
C MET A 1 -38.77 -3.88 -12.68
N LYS A 2 -38.43 -2.73 -12.07
CA LYS A 2 -37.06 -2.22 -12.07
C LYS A 2 -36.29 -3.01 -11.00
N GLN A 3 -35.44 -3.94 -11.42
CA GLN A 3 -34.48 -4.58 -10.51
C GLN A 3 -33.53 -3.48 -10.01
N GLY A 4 -33.70 -3.09 -8.75
CA GLY A 4 -32.78 -2.16 -8.09
C GLY A 4 -31.45 -2.85 -7.86
N ILE A 5 -30.35 -2.13 -8.15
CA ILE A 5 -28.99 -2.56 -7.85
C ILE A 5 -28.90 -2.90 -6.36
N GLY A 6 -28.48 -4.11 -6.01
CA GLY A 6 -28.41 -4.56 -4.62
C GLY A 6 -27.37 -3.79 -3.82
N ASN A 7 -27.54 -3.69 -2.48
CA ASN A 7 -26.62 -2.96 -1.60
C ASN A 7 -25.14 -3.34 -1.76
N LYS A 8 -24.87 -4.62 -2.06
CA LYS A 8 -23.51 -5.14 -2.33
C LYS A 8 -22.91 -4.59 -3.63
N GLU A 9 -23.72 -4.46 -4.67
CA GLU A 9 -23.30 -3.90 -5.95
C GLU A 9 -23.05 -2.39 -5.84
N ILE A 10 -23.89 -1.67 -5.10
CA ILE A 10 -23.67 -0.24 -4.80
C ILE A 10 -22.33 -0.05 -4.08
N ALA A 11 -22.04 -0.88 -3.07
CA ALA A 11 -20.78 -0.84 -2.36
C ALA A 11 -19.57 -1.13 -3.27
N ASN A 12 -19.68 -2.13 -4.15
CA ASN A 12 -18.62 -2.46 -5.12
C ASN A 12 -18.36 -1.31 -6.10
N VAL A 13 -19.41 -0.72 -6.65
CA VAL A 13 -19.30 0.44 -7.55
C VAL A 13 -18.65 1.64 -6.84
N ALA A 14 -18.99 1.87 -5.57
CA ALA A 14 -18.36 2.93 -4.78
C ALA A 14 -16.86 2.69 -4.55
N VAL A 15 -16.45 1.43 -4.32
CA VAL A 15 -15.05 1.05 -4.20
C VAL A 15 -14.32 1.25 -5.52
N ASP A 16 -14.88 0.79 -6.64
CA ASP A 16 -14.26 0.94 -7.97
C ASP A 16 -14.09 2.40 -8.37
N LYS A 17 -15.12 3.24 -8.15
CA LYS A 17 -15.04 4.69 -8.39
C LYS A 17 -13.94 5.34 -7.57
N ARG A 18 -13.80 4.95 -6.30
CA ARG A 18 -12.75 5.46 -5.42
C ARG A 18 -11.37 5.00 -5.88
N ARG A 19 -11.20 3.72 -6.21
CA ARG A 19 -9.95 3.16 -6.74
C ARG A 19 -9.48 3.93 -7.97
N ASN A 20 -10.37 4.21 -8.92
CA ASN A 20 -10.02 4.95 -10.13
C ASN A 20 -9.62 6.39 -9.82
N ARG A 21 -10.37 7.07 -8.94
CA ARG A 21 -10.03 8.43 -8.49
C ARG A 21 -8.65 8.48 -7.82
N ASP A 22 -8.35 7.50 -6.96
CA ASP A 22 -7.06 7.42 -6.28
C ASP A 22 -5.92 7.16 -7.28
N LEU A 23 -6.15 6.28 -8.26
CA LEU A 23 -5.19 6.03 -9.32
C LEU A 23 -4.89 7.29 -10.15
N ASP A 24 -5.92 8.06 -10.51
CA ASP A 24 -5.75 9.29 -11.28
C ASP A 24 -4.98 10.35 -10.47
N ALA A 25 -5.27 10.46 -9.17
CA ALA A 25 -4.52 11.33 -8.27
C ALA A 25 -3.04 10.89 -8.17
N LEU A 26 -2.78 9.58 -8.03
CA LEU A 26 -1.41 9.05 -7.98
C LEU A 26 -0.66 9.27 -9.29
N LYS A 27 -1.30 9.06 -10.45
CA LYS A 27 -0.73 9.33 -11.79
C LYS A 27 -0.29 10.79 -11.93
N ALA A 28 -1.09 11.74 -11.44
CA ALA A 28 -0.75 13.17 -11.48
C ALA A 28 0.51 13.52 -10.67
N MET A 29 0.91 12.67 -9.73
CA MET A 29 2.14 12.83 -8.92
C MET A 29 3.12 11.67 -9.14
N GLY A 30 3.24 11.18 -10.37
CA GLY A 30 4.29 10.24 -10.79
C GLY A 30 3.90 8.76 -10.79
N GLY A 31 2.64 8.44 -10.51
CA GLY A 31 2.12 7.07 -10.44
C GLY A 31 2.31 6.41 -9.07
N PRO A 32 1.61 5.31 -8.76
CA PRO A 32 1.76 4.59 -7.50
C PRO A 32 3.19 4.08 -7.27
N PHE A 33 3.61 3.96 -6.02
CA PHE A 33 4.90 3.34 -5.72
C PHE A 33 4.90 1.85 -6.10
N THR A 34 5.96 1.43 -6.79
CA THR A 34 6.14 0.05 -7.26
C THR A 34 7.28 -0.69 -6.56
N SER A 35 8.07 0.01 -5.72
CA SER A 35 9.19 -0.59 -4.99
C SER A 35 9.45 0.10 -3.65
N CYS A 36 10.04 -0.64 -2.70
CA CYS A 36 10.45 -0.10 -1.41
C CYS A 36 11.43 1.08 -1.54
N LYS A 37 12.30 1.05 -2.57
CA LYS A 37 13.25 2.13 -2.85
C LYS A 37 12.55 3.46 -3.13
N GLN A 38 11.45 3.45 -3.89
CA GLN A 38 10.68 4.67 -4.17
C GLN A 38 10.04 5.24 -2.90
N VAL A 39 9.52 4.36 -2.03
CA VAL A 39 8.98 4.74 -0.72
C VAL A 39 10.04 5.42 0.14
N ASP A 40 11.24 4.83 0.22
CA ASP A 40 12.33 5.40 1.02
C ASP A 40 12.84 6.73 0.47
N ILE A 41 12.94 6.87 -0.86
CA ILE A 41 13.31 8.13 -1.51
C ILE A 41 12.30 9.22 -1.14
N TYR A 42 11.00 8.95 -1.30
CA TYR A 42 9.95 9.93 -1.03
C TYR A 42 9.85 10.28 0.46
N LEU A 43 10.01 9.30 1.35
CA LEU A 43 9.99 9.53 2.80
C LEU A 43 11.13 10.43 3.26
N ARG A 44 12.33 10.28 2.67
CA ARG A 44 13.54 11.03 3.01
C ARG A 44 13.61 12.42 2.37
N ASP A 45 12.73 12.71 1.41
CA ASP A 45 12.72 14.01 0.73
C ASP A 45 12.35 15.13 1.71
N MET A 46 13.33 15.96 2.06
CA MET A 46 13.14 17.07 3.00
C MET A 46 12.43 18.28 2.38
N THR A 47 12.28 18.31 1.05
CA THR A 47 11.57 19.40 0.35
C THR A 47 10.04 19.28 0.47
N ILE A 48 9.55 18.08 0.81
CA ILE A 48 8.13 17.78 0.95
C ILE A 48 7.76 17.84 2.43
N ASN A 49 6.78 18.68 2.77
CA ASN A 49 6.29 18.78 4.14
C ASN A 49 5.53 17.52 4.59
N GLU A 50 5.42 17.35 5.90
CA GLU A 50 4.85 16.14 6.51
C GLU A 50 3.37 15.93 6.14
N THR A 51 2.59 17.01 6.01
CA THR A 51 1.18 16.92 5.60
C THR A 51 1.04 16.36 4.18
N ALA A 52 1.86 16.84 3.24
CA ALA A 52 1.90 16.34 1.88
C ALA A 52 2.39 14.88 1.82
N LYS A 53 3.40 14.52 2.63
CA LYS A 53 3.83 13.12 2.78
C LYS A 53 2.71 12.23 3.27
N ASN A 54 2.04 12.64 4.35
CA ASN A 54 0.94 11.88 4.93
C ASN A 54 -0.19 11.67 3.93
N ASN A 55 -0.58 12.72 3.21
CA ASN A 55 -1.62 12.64 2.18
C ASN A 55 -1.23 11.69 1.04
N ARG A 56 0.01 11.77 0.54
CA ARG A 56 0.49 10.85 -0.50
C ARG A 56 0.48 9.41 -0.01
N PHE A 57 1.06 9.15 1.15
CA PHE A 57 1.13 7.80 1.70
C PHE A 57 -0.25 7.21 2.04
N PHE A 58 -1.18 8.04 2.51
CA PHE A 58 -2.56 7.62 2.73
C PHE A 58 -3.23 7.17 1.42
N LEU A 59 -3.03 7.91 0.33
CA LEU A 59 -3.54 7.53 -0.99
C LEU A 59 -2.92 6.23 -1.50
N GLU A 60 -1.61 6.06 -1.34
CA GLU A 60 -0.89 4.83 -1.72
C GLU A 60 -1.45 3.61 -0.96
N VAL A 61 -1.59 3.70 0.37
CA VAL A 61 -2.10 2.60 1.18
C VAL A 61 -3.57 2.31 0.87
N ARG A 62 -4.39 3.35 0.63
CA ARG A 62 -5.81 3.16 0.26
C ARG A 62 -5.95 2.49 -1.10
N TYR A 63 -5.16 2.93 -2.07
CA TYR A 63 -5.12 2.34 -3.40
C TYR A 63 -4.64 0.88 -3.35
N ALA A 64 -3.57 0.59 -2.60
CA ALA A 64 -3.09 -0.77 -2.35
C ALA A 64 -4.17 -1.63 -1.68
N ARG A 65 -4.88 -1.11 -0.67
CA ARG A 65 -5.98 -1.82 0.01
C ARG A 65 -7.13 -2.19 -0.91
N ASP A 66 -7.50 -1.28 -1.80
CA ASP A 66 -8.63 -1.47 -2.70
C ASP A 66 -8.25 -2.33 -3.94
N THR A 67 -6.96 -2.51 -4.23
CA THR A 67 -6.44 -3.35 -5.33
C THR A 67 -5.88 -4.70 -4.88
N ALA A 68 -5.46 -4.85 -3.62
CA ALA A 68 -4.87 -6.07 -3.11
C ALA A 68 -5.86 -7.24 -3.16
N LEU A 69 -5.44 -8.32 -3.82
CA LEU A 69 -6.16 -9.60 -3.83
C LEU A 69 -5.62 -10.57 -2.77
N SER A 70 -4.36 -10.43 -2.38
CA SER A 70 -3.63 -11.34 -1.50
C SER A 70 -3.61 -10.94 -0.02
N VAL A 71 -4.03 -9.72 0.30
CA VAL A 71 -3.99 -9.17 1.67
C VAL A 71 -5.41 -8.76 2.07
N PRO A 72 -5.92 -9.24 3.23
CA PRO A 72 -7.23 -8.82 3.71
C PRO A 72 -7.29 -7.30 3.91
N LYS A 73 -8.43 -6.70 3.52
CA LYS A 73 -8.65 -5.24 3.61
C LYS A 73 -8.64 -4.71 5.05
N TYR A 74 -8.90 -5.59 6.02
CA TYR A 74 -8.88 -5.29 7.46
C TYR A 74 -7.53 -5.61 8.12
N SER A 75 -6.51 -5.97 7.34
CA SER A 75 -5.16 -6.18 7.88
C SER A 75 -4.56 -4.87 8.40
N ASP A 76 -3.75 -4.97 9.44
CA ASP A 76 -3.01 -3.83 9.99
C ASP A 76 -2.01 -3.23 8.98
N ILE A 77 -1.55 -4.04 8.02
CA ILE A 77 -0.65 -3.63 6.93
C ILE A 77 -1.36 -2.62 6.02
N LEU A 78 -2.64 -2.83 5.68
CA LEU A 78 -3.39 -1.92 4.82
C LEU A 78 -4.37 -1.05 5.62
N GLY A 79 -4.10 -0.91 6.92
CA GLY A 79 -4.82 -0.04 7.84
C GLY A 79 -4.65 1.43 7.48
N LEU A 80 -5.77 2.16 7.42
CA LEU A 80 -5.78 3.59 7.10
C LEU A 80 -5.87 4.50 8.33
N LYS A 81 -6.37 3.97 9.45
CA LYS A 81 -6.60 4.77 10.66
C LYS A 81 -6.39 3.92 11.89
N LYS A 82 -5.94 4.56 12.96
CA LYS A 82 -5.92 4.03 14.32
C LYS A 82 -6.63 5.03 15.21
N ASP A 83 -7.59 4.56 16.01
CA ASP A 83 -8.38 5.41 16.91
C ASP A 83 -9.01 6.62 16.19
N TYR A 84 -9.60 6.38 15.02
CA TYR A 84 -10.22 7.37 14.12
C TYR A 84 -9.28 8.42 13.52
N LYS A 85 -7.98 8.38 13.85
CA LYS A 85 -6.95 9.28 13.34
C LYS A 85 -6.14 8.61 12.22
N ASN A 86 -5.65 9.41 11.27
CA ASN A 86 -4.72 8.93 10.25
C ASN A 86 -3.42 8.46 10.92
N LEU A 87 -2.81 7.41 10.38
CA LEU A 87 -1.48 6.99 10.79
C LEU A 87 -0.44 8.04 10.34
N PRO A 88 0.70 8.17 11.04
CA PRO A 88 1.79 9.03 10.60
C PRO A 88 2.50 8.46 9.34
N SER A 89 3.18 9.32 8.59
CA SER A 89 3.74 8.96 7.27
C SER A 89 4.74 7.81 7.32
N ASN A 90 5.56 7.75 8.37
CA ASN A 90 6.53 6.68 8.61
C ASN A 90 5.87 5.30 8.78
N ILE A 91 4.70 5.25 9.43
CA ILE A 91 3.95 4.00 9.61
C ILE A 91 3.35 3.56 8.28
N TYR A 92 2.72 4.47 7.52
CA TYR A 92 2.26 4.12 6.18
C TYR A 92 3.39 3.67 5.27
N ALA A 93 4.54 4.33 5.31
CA ALA A 93 5.71 3.94 4.52
C ALA A 93 6.20 2.53 4.88
N THR A 94 6.24 2.20 6.18
CA THR A 94 6.62 0.86 6.66
C THR A 94 5.64 -0.20 6.16
N ASN A 95 4.35 0.05 6.35
CA ASN A 95 3.26 -0.81 5.89
C ASN A 95 3.28 -1.04 4.38
N LEU A 96 3.48 0.02 3.61
CA LEU A 96 3.55 -0.05 2.16
C LEU A 96 4.78 -0.83 1.70
N LYS A 97 5.93 -0.70 2.38
CA LYS A 97 7.11 -1.53 2.12
C LYS A 97 6.87 -3.01 2.40
N ILE A 98 6.17 -3.35 3.49
CA ILE A 98 5.79 -4.75 3.78
C ILE A 98 4.88 -5.28 2.68
N TYR A 99 3.87 -4.51 2.27
CA TYR A 99 2.97 -4.89 1.18
C TYR A 99 3.73 -5.10 -0.14
N LEU A 100 4.54 -4.13 -0.56
CA LEU A 100 5.32 -4.21 -1.79
C LEU A 100 6.32 -5.35 -1.74
N GLY A 101 6.98 -5.56 -0.60
CA GLY A 101 7.89 -6.68 -0.35
C GLY A 101 7.19 -8.04 -0.42
N ASN A 102 5.99 -8.17 0.12
CA ASN A 102 5.18 -9.40 0.02
C ASN A 102 4.65 -9.64 -1.40
N VAL A 103 4.39 -8.57 -2.16
CA VAL A 103 4.02 -8.67 -3.58
C VAL A 103 5.21 -9.16 -4.41
N THR A 104 6.43 -8.68 -4.14
CA THR A 104 7.65 -9.20 -4.80
C THR A 104 8.10 -10.56 -4.25
N ALA A 105 7.86 -10.89 -2.98
CA ALA A 105 8.25 -12.16 -2.36
C ALA A 105 7.43 -13.38 -2.84
N LYS A 106 6.59 -13.24 -3.87
CA LYS A 106 6.20 -14.38 -4.72
C LYS A 106 7.38 -14.93 -5.54
N THR A 107 8.60 -14.46 -5.34
CA THR A 107 9.81 -15.19 -5.69
C THR A 107 9.90 -16.43 -4.81
N THR A 108 9.93 -17.61 -5.43
CA THR A 108 10.20 -18.89 -4.76
C THR A 108 11.47 -18.75 -3.93
N VAL A 109 11.35 -18.68 -2.61
CA VAL A 109 12.52 -18.72 -1.72
C VAL A 109 13.10 -20.11 -1.86
N THR A 110 14.32 -20.19 -2.40
CA THR A 110 15.01 -21.46 -2.57
C THR A 110 15.78 -21.80 -1.30
N PHE A 111 16.10 -23.08 -1.11
CA PHE A 111 16.97 -23.51 -0.02
C PHE A 111 18.35 -22.82 -0.05
N GLY A 112 18.80 -22.38 -1.24
CA GLY A 112 20.04 -21.61 -1.39
C GLY A 112 19.99 -20.23 -0.73
N ASP A 113 18.84 -19.55 -0.80
CA ASP A 113 18.64 -18.23 -0.19
C ASP A 113 18.67 -18.33 1.35
N PHE A 114 18.11 -19.41 1.91
CA PHE A 114 18.20 -19.72 3.34
C PHE A 114 19.64 -20.04 3.78
N SER A 115 20.36 -20.82 2.97
CA SER A 115 21.73 -21.22 3.30
C SER A 115 22.69 -20.02 3.34
N GLN A 116 22.53 -19.05 2.43
CA GLN A 116 23.35 -17.82 2.44
C GLN A 116 23.07 -16.93 3.64
N ALA A 117 21.80 -16.82 4.06
CA ALA A 117 21.44 -16.00 5.22
C ALA A 117 22.03 -16.56 6.53
N LEU A 118 22.13 -17.88 6.66
CA LEU A 118 22.75 -18.53 7.82
C LEU A 118 24.27 -18.34 7.86
N ILE A 119 24.94 -18.39 6.71
CA ILE A 119 26.40 -18.17 6.61
C ILE A 119 26.78 -16.74 7.02
N LEU A 120 25.94 -15.75 6.69
CA LEU A 120 26.16 -14.34 7.03
C LEU A 120 25.96 -13.99 8.51
N MET A 121 25.41 -14.90 9.33
CA MET A 121 25.24 -14.68 10.78
C MET A 121 26.43 -15.16 11.61
N ASP A 122 27.39 -15.89 11.01
CA ASP A 122 28.58 -16.43 11.68
C ASP A 122 29.89 -15.66 11.35
N THR A 123 29.77 -14.45 10.77
CA THR A 123 30.89 -13.51 10.55
C THR A 123 30.63 -12.18 11.24
#